data_AF-A0A816M793-F1
#
_entry.id   AF-A0A816M793-F1
#
_cell.length_a   1.000
_cell.length_b   1.000
_cell.length_c   1.000
_cell.angle_alpha   90.00
_cell.angle_beta   90.00
_cell.angle_gamma   90.00
#
_symmetry.space_group_name_H-M   'P 1'
#
loop_
_entity.id
_entity.type
_entity.pdbx_description
1 polymer ?
#
loop_
_entity_poly.entity_id
_entity_poly.type
_entity_poly.pdbx_seq_one_letter_code
_entity_poly.pdbx_strand_id
1 'polypeptide(L)'
;MASPSSSSSSSPNWRYDVFPTFRGEDIHKNFLSHFLKELERKMIVAFKDMEMKRSQSIWLETVQAIRESRIAVVLFSKNYASSSWCLNELLKIVRCKEELGQIVIPVFYGLDPSQVRNRTETLGRSLRRLARTKQKK
;
A
#
# COMPACT_ATOMS: atom_id res chain seq x y z
N MET A 1 26.65 31.07 -25.31
CA MET A 1 25.23 30.70 -25.15
C MET A 1 25.19 29.47 -24.27
N ALA A 2 24.58 29.53 -23.09
CA ALA A 2 24.49 28.40 -22.17
C ALA A 2 23.34 27.48 -22.61
N SER A 3 23.65 26.21 -22.88
CA SER A 3 22.67 25.18 -23.26
C SER A 3 21.80 24.81 -22.06
N PRO A 4 20.49 24.54 -22.25
CA PRO A 4 19.62 24.14 -21.16
C PRO A 4 20.02 22.74 -20.68
N SER A 5 20.25 22.60 -19.38
CA SER A 5 20.48 21.32 -18.71
C SER A 5 19.18 20.50 -18.80
N SER A 6 19.16 19.44 -19.60
CA SER A 6 18.07 18.49 -19.61
C SER A 6 18.05 17.76 -18.27
N SER A 7 17.08 18.09 -17.41
CA SER A 7 16.79 17.29 -16.22
C SER A 7 16.25 15.94 -16.69
N SER A 8 17.11 14.93 -16.75
CA SER A 8 16.68 13.55 -16.99
C SER A 8 15.84 13.10 -15.79
N SER A 9 14.51 13.07 -15.93
CA SER A 9 13.68 12.35 -14.98
C SER A 9 14.03 10.87 -15.14
N SER A 10 14.76 10.31 -14.19
CA SER A 10 14.94 8.87 -14.11
C SER A 10 13.56 8.24 -13.97
N SER A 11 13.10 7.57 -15.04
CA SER A 11 11.87 6.79 -14.98
C SER A 11 12.05 5.76 -13.85
N PRO A 12 11.08 5.58 -12.97
CA PRO A 12 11.25 4.63 -11.87
C PRO A 12 11.49 3.22 -12.45
N ASN A 13 12.53 2.54 -11.95
CA ASN A 13 12.81 1.17 -12.34
C ASN A 13 11.77 0.25 -11.71
N TRP A 14 10.67 0.08 -12.43
CA TRP A 14 9.58 -0.79 -12.02
C TRP A 14 9.98 -2.26 -12.20
N ARG A 15 10.12 -2.97 -11.08
CA ARG A 15 10.36 -4.42 -11.04
C ARG A 15 9.06 -5.22 -11.10
N TYR A 16 7.98 -4.64 -10.57
CA TYR A 16 6.67 -5.26 -10.51
C TYR A 16 5.61 -4.35 -11.15
N ASP A 17 4.62 -4.95 -11.80
CA ASP A 17 3.44 -4.22 -12.23
C ASP A 17 2.51 -3.92 -11.05
N VAL A 18 2.37 -4.89 -10.14
CA VAL A 18 1.40 -4.80 -9.03
C VAL A 18 2.02 -5.18 -7.68
N PHE A 19 1.83 -4.32 -6.69
CA PHE A 19 1.99 -4.63 -5.27
C PHE A 19 0.60 -4.79 -4.62
N PRO A 20 0.18 -6.01 -4.26
CA PRO A 20 -1.02 -6.20 -3.46
C PRO A 20 -0.71 -6.06 -1.96
N THR A 21 -1.51 -5.27 -1.24
CA THR A 21 -1.53 -5.27 0.23
C THR A 21 -2.92 -5.66 0.73
N PHE A 22 -2.94 -6.55 1.72
CA PHE A 22 -4.15 -7.13 2.25
C PHE A 22 -3.94 -7.64 3.67
N ARG A 23 -5.03 -8.04 4.32
CA ARG A 23 -4.98 -8.75 5.60
C ARG A 23 -5.20 -10.24 5.34
N GLY A 24 -4.16 -11.07 5.47
CA GLY A 24 -4.27 -12.51 5.25
C GLY A 24 -5.32 -13.25 6.06
N GLU A 25 -5.57 -12.78 7.29
CA GLU A 25 -6.64 -13.35 8.13
C GLU A 25 -8.04 -13.13 7.54
N ASP A 26 -8.25 -12.06 6.76
CA ASP A 26 -9.55 -11.71 6.20
C ASP A 26 -9.72 -12.18 4.76
N ILE A 27 -8.64 -12.07 3.98
CA ILE A 27 -8.65 -12.48 2.59
C ILE A 27 -8.42 -13.99 2.58
N HIS A 28 -9.52 -14.74 2.48
CA HIS A 28 -9.47 -16.18 2.25
C HIS A 28 -8.43 -16.51 1.19
N LYS A 29 -7.62 -17.53 1.44
CA LYS A 29 -6.59 -18.03 0.50
C LYS A 29 -7.13 -18.16 -0.93
N ASN A 30 -8.41 -18.51 -1.08
CA ASN A 30 -9.12 -18.59 -2.35
C ASN A 30 -9.13 -17.25 -3.12
N PHE A 31 -9.55 -16.13 -2.53
CA PHE A 31 -9.61 -14.86 -3.28
C PHE A 31 -8.22 -14.43 -3.75
N LEU A 32 -7.23 -14.41 -2.84
CA LEU A 32 -5.88 -13.99 -3.16
C LEU A 32 -5.24 -14.91 -4.22
N SER A 33 -5.41 -16.23 -4.09
CA SER A 33 -4.89 -17.17 -5.08
C SER A 33 -5.52 -16.99 -6.45
N HIS A 34 -6.84 -16.77 -6.54
CA HIS A 34 -7.50 -16.44 -7.81
C HIS A 34 -7.00 -15.11 -8.38
N PHE A 35 -6.90 -14.08 -7.56
CA PHE A 35 -6.38 -12.77 -7.96
C PHE A 35 -4.96 -12.88 -8.54
N LEU A 36 -4.03 -13.50 -7.81
CA LEU A 36 -2.65 -13.68 -8.27
C LEU A 36 -2.58 -14.57 -9.53
N LYS A 37 -3.39 -15.63 -9.60
CA LYS A 37 -3.46 -16.50 -10.78
C LYS A 37 -3.95 -15.76 -12.03
N GLU A 38 -4.95 -14.89 -11.90
CA GLU A 38 -5.46 -14.12 -13.03
C GLU A 38 -4.49 -13.02 -13.49
N LEU A 39 -3.71 -12.42 -12.57
CA LEU A 39 -2.60 -11.55 -12.93
C LEU A 39 -1.52 -12.30 -13.72
N GLU A 40 -1.12 -13.48 -13.23
CA GLU A 40 -0.14 -14.35 -13.89
C GLU A 40 -0.60 -14.78 -15.29
N ARG A 41 -1.87 -15.19 -15.45
CA ARG A 41 -2.46 -15.53 -16.76
C ARG A 41 -2.42 -14.37 -17.76
N LYS A 42 -2.43 -13.13 -17.28
CA LYS A 42 -2.33 -11.91 -18.09
C LYS A 42 -0.90 -11.38 -18.22
N MET A 43 0.10 -12.12 -17.77
CA MET A 43 1.50 -11.73 -17.77
C MET A 43 1.76 -10.44 -16.96
N ILE A 44 0.95 -10.18 -15.93
CA ILE A 44 1.11 -9.04 -15.01
C ILE A 44 1.97 -9.50 -13.84
N VAL A 45 3.13 -8.88 -13.65
CA VAL A 45 4.11 -9.29 -12.63
C VAL A 45 3.70 -8.70 -11.28
N ALA A 46 3.16 -9.54 -10.39
CA ALA A 46 2.79 -9.15 -9.04
C ALA A 46 3.85 -9.55 -8.00
N PHE A 47 4.10 -8.68 -7.02
CA PHE A 47 4.83 -9.06 -5.82
C PHE A 47 4.00 -10.07 -5.01
N LYS A 48 4.59 -11.22 -4.69
CA LYS A 48 3.95 -12.27 -3.88
C LYS A 48 4.41 -12.12 -2.44
N ASP A 49 3.59 -11.48 -1.61
CA ASP A 49 3.89 -11.35 -0.17
C ASP A 49 3.87 -12.73 0.51
N MET A 50 4.96 -13.05 1.21
CA MET A 50 5.17 -14.32 1.91
C MET A 50 4.71 -14.13 3.35
N GLU A 51 3.39 -14.08 3.58
CA GLU A 51 2.75 -13.73 4.86
C GLU A 51 3.24 -14.51 6.11
N MET A 52 3.96 -15.62 5.94
CA MET A 52 4.22 -16.57 7.01
C MET A 52 5.34 -16.18 7.99
N LYS A 53 6.20 -15.20 7.67
CA LYS A 53 7.19 -14.69 8.63
C LYS A 53 7.29 -13.17 8.51
N ARG A 54 6.85 -12.43 9.52
CA ARG A 54 7.08 -10.98 9.57
C ARG A 54 8.37 -10.72 10.33
N SER A 55 9.41 -10.34 9.62
CA SER A 55 10.73 -10.01 10.18
C SER A 55 11.19 -8.65 9.66
N GLN A 56 12.24 -8.09 10.27
CA GLN A 56 12.81 -6.81 9.83
C GLN A 56 13.37 -6.87 8.41
N SER A 57 14.00 -7.98 8.04
CA SER A 57 14.49 -8.21 6.67
C SER A 57 13.34 -8.23 5.66
N ILE A 58 12.22 -8.85 6.06
CA ILE A 58 11.02 -8.95 5.22
C ILE A 58 10.37 -7.58 5.06
N TRP A 59 10.34 -6.76 6.11
CA TRP A 59 9.88 -5.37 6.00
C TRP A 59 10.69 -4.56 4.98
N LEU A 60 12.03 -4.72 4.97
CA LEU A 60 12.88 -4.01 4.00
C LEU A 60 12.58 -4.44 2.56
N GLU A 61 12.41 -5.74 2.33
CA GLU A 61 12.02 -6.28 1.03
C GLU A 61 10.64 -5.78 0.61
N THR A 62 9.65 -5.79 1.51
CA THR A 62 8.31 -5.24 1.27
C THR A 62 8.36 -3.76 0.89
N VAL A 63 9.13 -2.95 1.62
CA VAL A 63 9.27 -1.51 1.32
C VAL A 63 9.90 -1.29 -0.05
N GLN A 64 10.89 -2.09 -0.42
CA GLN A 64 11.51 -2.03 -1.74
C GLN A 64 10.52 -2.43 -2.83
N ALA A 65 9.78 -3.53 -2.64
CA ALA A 65 8.76 -3.98 -3.57
C ALA A 65 7.67 -2.91 -3.78
N ILE A 66 7.23 -2.23 -2.73
CA ILE A 66 6.28 -1.10 -2.85
C ILE A 66 6.88 0.00 -3.73
N ARG A 67 8.15 0.39 -3.52
CA ARG A 67 8.81 1.44 -4.33
C ARG A 67 9.02 1.01 -5.78
N GLU A 68 9.26 -0.28 -6.02
CA GLU A 68 9.52 -0.85 -7.34
C GLU A 68 8.26 -1.33 -8.07
N SER A 69 7.07 -1.03 -7.54
CA SER A 69 5.80 -1.42 -8.16
C SER A 69 5.09 -0.26 -8.86
N ARG A 70 4.54 -0.49 -10.04
CA ARG A 70 3.79 0.52 -10.81
C ARG A 70 2.45 0.85 -10.18
N ILE A 71 1.75 -0.18 -9.74
CA ILE A 71 0.41 -0.12 -9.19
C ILE A 71 0.44 -0.74 -7.79
N ALA A 72 -0.16 -0.06 -6.82
CA ALA A 72 -0.49 -0.64 -5.53
C ALA A 72 -1.99 -0.94 -5.48
N VAL A 73 -2.35 -2.21 -5.24
CA VAL A 73 -3.73 -2.63 -5.03
C VAL A 73 -3.94 -2.84 -3.53
N VAL A 74 -4.81 -2.02 -2.94
CA VAL A 74 -5.07 -2.04 -1.49
C VAL A 74 -6.41 -2.72 -1.23
N LEU A 75 -6.39 -3.93 -0.68
CA LEU A 75 -7.59 -4.71 -0.39
C LEU A 75 -8.04 -4.41 1.05
N PHE A 76 -8.91 -3.42 1.19
CA PHE A 76 -9.52 -3.09 2.48
C PHE A 76 -10.52 -4.16 2.90
N SER A 77 -10.24 -4.77 4.04
CA SER A 77 -11.08 -5.78 4.70
C SER A 77 -11.35 -5.39 6.16
N LYS A 78 -12.24 -6.12 6.83
CA LYS A 78 -12.76 -5.79 8.17
C LYS A 78 -11.67 -5.54 9.22
N ASN A 79 -10.59 -6.31 9.19
CA ASN A 79 -9.47 -6.27 10.12
C ASN A 79 -8.19 -5.72 9.49
N TYR A 80 -8.26 -5.09 8.31
CA TYR A 80 -7.08 -4.46 7.69
C TYR A 80 -6.42 -3.44 8.65
N ALA A 81 -7.25 -2.56 9.23
CA ALA A 81 -6.78 -1.50 10.11
C ALA A 81 -6.35 -1.96 11.50
N SER A 82 -6.53 -3.23 11.86
CA SER A 82 -6.01 -3.78 13.12
C SER A 82 -4.57 -4.29 12.98
N SER A 83 -4.04 -4.41 11.75
CA SER A 83 -2.66 -4.83 11.52
C SER A 83 -1.74 -3.62 11.33
N SER A 84 -0.82 -3.40 12.28
CA SER A 84 0.21 -2.37 12.16
C SER A 84 1.03 -2.53 10.88
N TRP A 85 1.26 -3.76 10.44
CA TRP A 85 1.94 -4.06 9.19
C TRP A 85 1.17 -3.53 7.97
N CYS A 86 -0.10 -3.88 7.81
CA CYS A 86 -0.95 -3.40 6.71
C CYS A 86 -1.07 -1.86 6.70
N LEU A 87 -1.09 -1.23 7.88
CA LEU A 87 -1.09 0.24 8.00
C LEU A 87 0.26 0.86 7.62
N ASN A 88 1.38 0.24 7.96
CA ASN A 88 2.70 0.70 7.57
C ASN A 88 2.92 0.56 6.06
N GLU A 89 2.47 -0.55 5.46
CA GLU A 89 2.45 -0.73 3.99
C GLU A 89 1.63 0.37 3.32
N LEU A 90 0.40 0.62 3.82
CA LEU A 90 -0.47 1.68 3.30
C LEU A 90 0.19 3.06 3.40
N LEU A 91 0.83 3.37 4.53
CA LEU A 91 1.57 4.62 4.70
C LEU A 91 2.71 4.74 3.68
N LYS A 92 3.43 3.63 3.41
CA LYS A 92 4.50 3.63 2.42
C LYS A 92 3.95 3.81 1.00
N ILE A 93 2.83 3.18 0.66
CA ILE A 93 2.13 3.34 -0.62
C ILE A 93 1.68 4.79 -0.83
N VAL A 94 1.09 5.44 0.18
CA VAL A 94 0.68 6.85 0.08
C VAL A 94 1.89 7.74 -0.20
N ARG A 95 3.03 7.52 0.48
CA ARG A 95 4.28 8.24 0.17
C ARG A 95 4.77 7.98 -1.24
N CYS A 96 4.74 6.74 -1.72
CA CYS A 96 5.14 6.40 -3.09
C CYS A 96 4.21 6.98 -4.15
N LYS A 97 2.91 7.12 -3.87
CA LYS A 97 1.97 7.84 -4.74
C LYS A 97 2.37 9.31 -4.88
N GLU A 98 2.71 9.97 -3.78
CA GLU A 98 3.13 11.38 -3.76
C GLU A 98 4.51 11.60 -4.38
N GLU A 99 5.50 10.75 -4.04
CA GLU A 99 6.90 10.88 -4.48
C GLU A 99 7.14 10.37 -5.91
N LEU A 100 6.50 9.27 -6.30
CA LEU A 100 6.82 8.51 -7.52
C LEU A 100 5.67 8.47 -8.53
N GLY A 101 4.52 9.07 -8.23
CA GLY A 101 3.33 9.01 -9.08
C GLY A 101 2.74 7.59 -9.20
N GLN A 102 2.99 6.71 -8.23
CA GLN A 102 2.47 5.35 -8.20
C GLN A 102 0.93 5.35 -8.25
N ILE A 103 0.34 4.48 -9.07
CA ILE A 103 -1.11 4.33 -9.17
C ILE A 103 -1.59 3.51 -7.97
N VAL A 104 -2.65 3.98 -7.29
CA VAL A 104 -3.24 3.27 -6.14
C VAL A 104 -4.68 2.92 -6.43
N ILE A 105 -5.00 1.62 -6.39
CA ILE A 105 -6.34 1.08 -6.63
C ILE A 105 -6.88 0.50 -5.32
N PRO A 106 -7.88 1.15 -4.67
CA PRO A 106 -8.54 0.59 -3.51
C PRO A 106 -9.60 -0.45 -3.91
N VAL A 107 -9.61 -1.59 -3.24
CA VAL A 107 -10.62 -2.65 -3.37
C VAL A 107 -11.25 -2.87 -2.00
N PHE A 108 -12.58 -2.79 -1.90
CA PHE A 108 -13.30 -2.95 -0.64
C PHE A 108 -13.90 -4.36 -0.58
N TYR A 109 -13.29 -5.24 0.22
CA TYR A 109 -13.69 -6.63 0.35
C TYR A 109 -14.58 -6.82 1.59
N GLY A 110 -15.86 -7.10 1.37
CA GLY A 110 -16.84 -7.36 2.44
C GLY A 110 -17.12 -6.15 3.33
N LEU A 111 -16.87 -4.94 2.84
CA LEU A 111 -17.07 -3.67 3.55
C LEU A 111 -17.70 -2.62 2.64
N ASP A 112 -18.45 -1.71 3.24
CA ASP A 112 -18.88 -0.49 2.57
C ASP A 112 -17.74 0.55 2.61
N PRO A 113 -17.40 1.24 1.50
CA PRO A 113 -16.35 2.25 1.47
C PRO A 113 -16.48 3.34 2.54
N SER A 114 -17.71 3.69 2.94
CA SER A 114 -17.97 4.65 4.02
C SER A 114 -17.43 4.19 5.36
N GLN A 115 -17.36 2.87 5.62
CA GLN A 115 -16.81 2.33 6.86
C GLN A 115 -15.31 2.62 6.98
N VAL A 116 -14.57 2.59 5.86
CA VAL A 116 -13.15 2.96 5.81
C VAL A 116 -12.99 4.48 5.96
N ARG A 117 -13.82 5.26 5.26
CA ARG A 117 -13.78 6.74 5.33
C ARG A 117 -14.12 7.25 6.74
N ASN A 118 -15.21 6.79 7.33
CA ASN A 118 -15.72 7.27 8.62
C ASN A 118 -14.78 6.88 9.79
N ARG A 119 -14.14 5.71 9.71
CA ARG A 119 -13.10 5.32 10.68
C ARG A 119 -11.86 6.20 10.55
N THR A 120 -11.43 6.51 9.33
CA THR A 120 -10.32 7.44 9.07
C THR A 120 -10.62 8.85 9.58
N GLU A 121 -11.85 9.35 9.38
CA GLU A 121 -12.25 10.66 9.91
C GLU A 121 -12.25 10.70 11.44
N THR A 122 -12.76 9.64 12.08
CA THR A 122 -12.83 9.55 13.54
C THR A 122 -11.44 9.39 14.15
N LEU A 123 -10.61 8.50 13.62
CA LEU A 123 -9.23 8.34 14.04
C LEU A 123 -8.41 9.62 13.80
N GLY A 124 -8.56 10.23 12.62
CA GLY A 124 -7.89 11.48 12.27
C GLY A 124 -8.32 12.64 13.18
N ARG A 125 -9.59 12.73 13.56
CA ARG A 125 -10.08 13.69 14.57
C ARG A 125 -9.42 13.44 15.93
N SER A 126 -9.36 12.18 16.39
CA SER A 126 -8.74 11.83 17.67
C SER A 126 -7.24 12.13 17.69
N LEU A 127 -6.50 11.79 16.63
CA LEU A 127 -5.08 12.09 16.50
C LEU A 127 -4.80 13.60 16.47
N ARG A 128 -5.59 14.38 15.72
CA ARG A 128 -5.50 15.86 15.73
C ARG A 128 -5.77 16.43 17.12
N ARG A 129 -6.73 15.86 17.86
CA ARG A 129 -7.04 16.28 19.23
C ARG A 129 -5.85 16.03 20.16
N LEU A 130 -5.25 14.83 20.10
CA LEU A 130 -4.07 14.46 20.88
C LEU A 130 -2.84 15.33 20.55
N ALA A 131 -2.62 15.64 19.27
CA ALA A 131 -1.53 16.52 18.84
C ALA A 131 -1.66 17.94 19.42
N ARG A 132 -2.88 18.48 19.49
CA ARG A 132 -3.17 19.78 20.11
C ARG A 132 -2.96 19.77 21.62
N THR A 133 -3.26 18.66 22.31
CA THR A 133 -3.04 18.54 23.75
C THR A 133 -1.54 18.53 24.12
N LYS A 134 -0.67 18.05 23.22
CA LYS A 134 0.80 18.05 23.42
C LYS A 134 1.47 19.41 23.21
N GLN A 135 0.79 20.40 22.59
CA GLN A 135 1.32 21.77 22.41
C GLN A 135 0.98 22.71 23.58
N LYS A 136 0.19 22.26 24.56
CA LYS A 136 -0.25 23.05 25.72
C LYS A 136 0.47 22.66 27.02
N LYS A 137 1.58 21.92 26.94
CA LYS A 137 2.36 21.47 28.10
C LYS A 137 3.81 21.89 27.95
#